data_AF-A0A937V7U0-F1
#
_entry.id   AF-A0A937V7U0-F1
#
_cell.length_a   1.000
_cell.length_b   1.000
_cell.length_c   1.000
_cell.angle_alpha   90.00
_cell.angle_beta   90.00
_cell.angle_gamma   90.00
#
_symmetry.space_group_name_H-M   'P 1'
#
loop_
_entity.id
_entity.type
_entity.pdbx_description
1 polymer ?
#
loop_
_entity_poly.entity_id
_entity_poly.type
_entity_poly.pdbx_seq_one_letter_code
_entity_poly.pdbx_strand_id
1 'polypeptide(L)' 'MPDQGVVRELKDRPSEYLRRVKKGATITITEHGVPVARLTPPAISAEERIRGMAWPAG' A
#
# COMPACT_ATOMS: atom_id res chain seq x y z
N MET A 1 -9.24 10.38 -7.52
CA MET A 1 -9.29 10.71 -6.08
C MET A 1 -8.55 9.62 -5.33
N PRO A 2 -7.70 9.93 -4.33
CA PRO A 2 -7.04 8.89 -3.54
C PRO A 2 -8.07 8.03 -2.80
N ASP A 3 -7.85 6.72 -2.77
CA ASP A 3 -8.70 5.77 -2.06
C ASP A 3 -8.75 6.17 -0.57
N GLN A 4 -9.93 6.13 0.04
CA GLN A 4 -10.13 6.48 1.45
C GLN A 4 -10.52 5.23 2.24
N GLY A 5 -9.95 5.07 3.42
CA GLY A 5 -10.34 4.05 4.39
C GLY A 5 -10.58 4.67 5.77
N VAL A 6 -11.33 3.98 6.61
CA VAL A 6 -11.52 4.35 8.02
C VAL A 6 -10.73 3.40 8.92
N VAL A 7 -10.26 3.89 10.07
CA VAL A 7 -9.45 3.10 11.02
C VAL A 7 -10.12 1.78 11.41
N ARG A 8 -11.46 1.77 11.59
CA ARG A 8 -12.20 0.55 11.93
C ARG A 8 -12.12 -0.52 10.82
N GLU A 9 -12.36 -0.12 9.58
CA GLU A 9 -12.37 -1.01 8.42
C GLU A 9 -10.96 -1.56 8.13
N LEU A 10 -9.91 -0.76 8.37
CA LEU A 10 -8.53 -1.24 8.32
C LEU A 10 -8.25 -2.34 9.36
N LYS A 11 -8.81 -2.23 10.58
CA LYS A 11 -8.67 -3.25 11.64
C LYS A 11 -9.46 -4.51 11.31
N ASP A 12 -10.66 -4.38 10.74
CA ASP A 12 -11.51 -5.50 10.36
C ASP A 12 -10.97 -6.26 9.13
N ARG A 13 -10.35 -5.55 8.18
CA ARG A 13 -9.96 -6.10 6.86
C ARG A 13 -8.54 -5.72 6.44
N PRO A 14 -7.51 -5.92 7.28
CA PRO A 14 -6.16 -5.43 6.99
C PRO A 14 -5.59 -6.03 5.69
N SER A 15 -5.86 -7.31 5.43
CA SER A 15 -5.38 -8.02 4.23
C SER A 15 -5.91 -7.40 2.93
N GLU A 16 -7.12 -6.85 2.92
CA GLU A 16 -7.70 -6.24 1.72
C GLU A 16 -7.00 -4.93 1.38
N TYR A 17 -6.81 -4.05 2.37
CA TYR A 17 -6.08 -2.80 2.23
C TYR A 17 -4.65 -3.04 1.78
N LEU A 18 -3.94 -4.00 2.41
CA LEU A 18 -2.58 -4.36 2.00
C LEU A 18 -2.53 -4.89 0.56
N ARG A 19 -3.53 -5.66 0.11
CA ARG A 19 -3.58 -6.14 -1.28
C ARG A 19 -3.75 -5.00 -2.27
N ARG A 20 -4.56 -3.99 -1.95
CA ARG A 20 -4.71 -2.78 -2.78
C ARG A 20 -3.41 -1.99 -2.85
N VAL A 21 -2.76 -1.78 -1.70
CA VAL A 21 -1.48 -1.05 -1.60
C VAL A 21 -0.36 -1.77 -2.36
N LYS A 22 -0.29 -3.10 -2.26
CA LYS A 22 0.64 -3.93 -3.06
C LYS A 22 0.43 -3.79 -4.57
N LYS A 23 -0.79 -3.49 -5.02
CA LYS A 23 -1.11 -3.20 -6.44
C LYS A 23 -0.80 -1.76 -6.85
N GLY A 24 -0.21 -0.95 -5.96
CA GLY A 24 0.14 0.44 -6.23
C GLY A 24 -0.87 1.46 -5.74
N ALA A 25 -1.93 1.05 -5.04
CA ALA A 25 -2.88 2.00 -4.47
C ALA A 25 -2.22 2.82 -3.34
N THR A 26 -2.59 4.10 -3.25
CA THR A 26 -2.33 4.93 -2.08
C THR A 26 -3.65 5.19 -1.38
N ILE A 27 -3.71 4.83 -0.10
CA ILE A 27 -4.95 4.88 0.68
C ILE A 27 -4.75 5.82 1.86
N THR A 28 -5.60 6.83 1.99
CA THR A 28 -5.63 7.70 3.17
C THR A 28 -6.56 7.09 4.21
N ILE A 29 -6.07 6.90 5.42
CA ILE A 29 -6.83 6.38 6.54
C ILE A 29 -7.34 7.55 7.38
N THR A 30 -8.62 7.52 7.70
CA THR A 30 -9.32 8.56 8.46
C THR A 30 -9.89 8.00 9.77
N GLU A 31 -9.97 8.87 10.76
CA GLU A 31 -10.68 8.64 12.02
C GLU A 31 -11.67 9.79 12.23
N HIS A 32 -12.96 9.48 12.39
CA HIS A 32 -14.03 10.49 12.44
C HIS A 32 -14.01 11.50 11.27
N GLY A 33 -13.62 11.05 10.06
CA GLY A 33 -13.52 11.89 8.87
C GLY A 33 -12.22 12.71 8.77
N VAL A 34 -11.36 12.66 9.79
CA VAL A 34 -10.08 13.37 9.83
C VAL A 34 -8.97 12.42 9.34
N PRO A 35 -8.14 12.82 8.36
CA PRO A 35 -6.98 12.02 7.94
C PRO A 35 -5.96 11.83 9.07
N VAL A 36 -5.62 10.58 9.38
CA VAL A 36 -4.67 10.23 10.45
C VAL A 36 -3.45 9.45 9.97
N ALA A 37 -3.57 8.74 8.84
CA ALA A 37 -2.46 7.97 8.28
C ALA A 37 -2.60 7.80 6.76
N ARG A 38 -1.54 7.30 6.13
CA ARG A 38 -1.54 6.92 4.71
C ARG A 38 -0.81 5.60 4.53
N LEU A 39 -1.43 4.69 3.80
CA LEU A 39 -0.80 3.48 3.33
C LEU A 39 -0.30 3.70 1.91
N THR A 40 1.00 3.57 1.74
CA THR A 40 1.67 3.63 0.43
C THR A 40 2.44 2.34 0.21
N PRO A 41 2.62 1.91 -1.04
CA PRO A 41 3.58 0.85 -1.32
C PRO A 41 4.95 1.28 -0.78
N PRO A 42 5.75 0.34 -0.24
CA PRO A 42 7.10 0.65 0.18
C PRO A 42 7.88 1.20 -1.02
N ALA A 43 8.71 2.21 -0.78
CA ALA A 43 9.65 2.67 -1.79
C ALA A 43 10.65 1.52 -2.01
N ILE A 44 10.44 0.75 -3.08
CA ILE A 44 11.40 -0.27 -3.49
C ILE A 44 12.66 0.49 -3.91
N SER A 45 13.75 0.34 -3.15
CA SER A 45 15.05 0.88 -3.55
C SER A 45 15.35 0.46 -4.98
N ALA A 46 15.97 1.34 -5.78
CA ALA A 46 16.26 1.04 -7.18
C ALA A 46 16.96 -0.31 -7.37
N GLU A 47 17.85 -0.68 -6.43
CA GLU A 47 18.51 -1.99 -6.36
C GLU A 47 17.56 -3.18 -6.27
N GLU A 48 16.47 -3.08 -5.49
CA GLU A 48 15.54 -4.18 -5.31
C GLU A 48 14.60 -4.34 -6.52
N ARG A 49 14.35 -3.23 -7.25
CA ARG A 49 13.72 -3.30 -8.58
C ARG A 49 14.64 -3.97 -9.62
N ILE A 50 15.93 -3.66 -9.60
CA ILE A 50 16.92 -4.27 -10.51
C ILE A 50 17.07 -5.76 -10.19
N ARG A 51 17.14 -6.15 -8.92
CA ARG A 51 17.23 -7.55 -8.47
C ARG A 51 16.00 -8.37 -8.85
N GLY A 52 14.81 -7.77 -8.82
CA GLY A 52 13.58 -8.41 -9.30
C GLY A 52 13.47 -8.55 -10.82
N MET A 53 14.23 -7.75 -11.59
CA MET A 53 14.25 -7.78 -13.05
C MET A 53 15.38 -8.65 -13.61
N ALA A 54 16.46 -8.82 -12.84
CA ALA A 54 17.56 -9.73 -13.12
C ALA A 54 17.18 -11.17 -12.76
N TRP A 55 16.23 -11.75 -13.50
CA TRP A 55 16.20 -13.21 -13.64
C TRP A 55 17.31 -13.60 -14.62
N PRO A 56 18.29 -14.45 -14.26
CA PRO A 56 19.15 -15.06 -15.26
C PRO A 56 18.27 -16.04 -16.06
N ALA A 57 17.93 -15.66 -17.29
CA ALA A 57 17.61 -16.67 -18.29
C ALA A 57 18.78 -17.66 -18.31
N GLY A 58 18.46 -18.95 -18.21
CA GLY A 58 19.44 -20.04 -18.08
C GLY A 58 20.48 -20.08 -19.18
#